data_AF-A0A1C6L0E1-F1
#
_entry.id   AF-A0A1C6L0E1-F1
#
_cell.length_a   1.000
_cell.length_b   1.000
_cell.length_c   1.000
_cell.angle_alpha   90.00
_cell.angle_beta   90.00
_cell.angle_gamma   90.00
#
_symmetry.space_group_name_H-M   'P 1'
#
loop_
_entity.id
_entity.type
_entity.pdbx_description
1 polymer ?
#
loop_
_entity_poly.entity_id
_entity_poly.type
_entity_poly.pdbx_seq_one_letter_code
_entity_poly.pdbx_strand_id
1 'polypeptide(L)'
;MRTFYSEYVNHCLRFYVRHPNPKFHSAADKNNWLACKDALEGFTDKERDLLTAIYRDGDTVADNVYQTAKLNGMKQDTVWKLVNELERKVAKRRGLL
;
A
#
# COMPACT_ATOMS: atom_id res chain seq x y z
N MET A 1 -5.12 2.88 -14.84
CA MET A 1 -5.53 4.29 -14.80
C MET A 1 -5.08 4.85 -13.47
N ARG A 2 -4.22 5.88 -13.45
CA ARG A 2 -3.76 6.51 -12.21
C ARG A 2 -4.91 7.32 -11.65
N THR A 3 -5.41 6.97 -10.48
CA THR A 3 -6.52 7.71 -9.85
C THR A 3 -5.97 8.97 -9.20
N PHE A 4 -6.82 9.99 -9.00
CA PHE A 4 -6.37 11.27 -8.43
C PHE A 4 -5.77 11.12 -7.02
N TYR A 5 -6.15 10.06 -6.29
CA TYR A 5 -5.67 9.77 -4.94
C TYR A 5 -4.43 8.87 -4.91
N SER A 6 -4.04 8.25 -6.02
CA SER A 6 -2.97 7.22 -6.02
C SER A 6 -1.63 7.77 -5.52
N GLU A 7 -1.26 9.02 -5.84
CA GLU A 7 -0.01 9.61 -5.33
C GLU A 7 -0.01 9.78 -3.81
N TYR A 8 -1.10 10.33 -3.26
CA TYR A 8 -1.25 10.51 -1.83
C TYR A 8 -1.29 9.17 -1.09
N VAL A 9 -2.05 8.21 -1.61
CA VAL A 9 -2.16 6.88 -1.01
C VAL A 9 -0.82 6.14 -1.05
N ASN A 10 -0.07 6.25 -2.16
CA ASN A 10 1.28 5.70 -2.26
C ASN A 10 2.23 6.29 -1.23
N HIS A 11 2.15 7.61 -0.99
CA HIS A 11 2.91 8.26 0.07
C HIS A 11 2.54 7.68 1.45
N CYS A 12 1.25 7.53 1.76
CA CYS A 12 0.78 6.96 3.02
C CYS A 12 1.26 5.51 3.22
N LEU A 13 1.16 4.66 2.19
CA LEU A 13 1.57 3.26 2.26
C LEU A 13 3.09 3.12 2.41
N ARG A 14 3.88 3.91 1.68
CA ARG A 14 5.35 3.96 1.85
C ARG A 14 5.74 4.41 3.26
N PHE A 15 5.06 5.43 3.79
CA PHE A 15 5.29 5.87 5.16
C PHE A 15 4.97 4.76 6.18
N TYR A 16 3.81 4.12 6.05
CA TYR A 16 3.38 3.01 6.91
C TYR A 16 4.41 1.87 6.96
N VAL A 17 4.80 1.36 5.79
CA VAL A 17 5.71 0.20 5.68
C VAL A 17 7.11 0.47 6.23
N ARG A 18 7.59 1.71 6.09
CA ARG A 18 8.94 2.12 6.53
C ARG A 18 9.00 2.47 8.02
N HIS A 19 7.85 2.69 8.66
CA HIS A 19 7.77 3.11 10.06
C HIS A 19 6.82 2.19 10.84
N PRO A 20 7.24 0.95 11.18
CA PRO A 20 6.44 0.05 12.01
C PRO A 20 6.26 0.59 13.44
N ASN A 21 7.19 1.42 13.92
CA ASN A 21 7.11 2.16 15.17
C ASN A 21 7.13 3.68 14.87
N PRO A 22 6.04 4.26 14.36
CA PRO A 22 6.04 5.64 13.89
C PRO A 22 6.06 6.64 15.06
N LYS A 23 6.81 7.72 14.90
CA LYS A 23 6.60 8.96 15.67
C LYS A 23 5.73 9.88 14.83
N PHE A 24 4.54 10.19 15.31
CA PHE A 24 3.62 11.07 14.58
C PHE A 24 3.93 12.53 14.88
N HIS A 25 4.10 13.34 13.83
CA HIS A 25 4.31 14.78 13.96
C HIS A 25 3.00 15.57 13.86
N SER A 26 1.95 14.93 13.34
CA SER A 26 0.62 15.52 13.24
C SER A 26 -0.48 14.47 13.42
N ALA A 27 -1.71 14.94 13.68
CA ALA A 27 -2.89 14.09 13.66
C ALA A 27 -3.15 13.50 12.26
N ALA A 28 -2.77 14.22 11.20
CA ALA A 28 -2.88 13.72 9.83
C ALA A 28 -1.96 12.51 9.61
N ASP A 29 -0.71 12.55 10.07
CA ASP A 29 0.23 11.43 9.95
C ASP A 29 -0.30 10.18 10.67
N LYS A 30 -0.82 10.38 11.89
CA LYS A 30 -1.44 9.30 12.66
C LYS A 30 -2.63 8.69 11.91
N ASN A 31 -3.51 9.52 11.37
CA ASN A 31 -4.68 9.05 10.63
C ASN A 31 -4.30 8.36 9.31
N ASN A 32 -3.26 8.82 8.62
CA ASN A 32 -2.74 8.19 7.41
C ASN A 32 -2.19 6.80 7.71
N TRP A 33 -1.38 6.69 8.76
CA TRP A 33 -0.78 5.43 9.18
C TRP A 33 -1.87 4.42 9.62
N LEU A 34 -2.83 4.86 10.45
CA LEU A 34 -3.95 4.02 10.87
C LEU A 34 -4.81 3.57 9.70
N ALA A 35 -5.11 4.46 8.74
CA ALA A 35 -5.85 4.07 7.54
C ALA A 35 -5.16 2.97 6.73
N CYS A 36 -3.82 2.99 6.66
CA CYS A 36 -3.03 1.93 6.02
C CYS A 36 -3.09 0.63 6.80
N LYS A 37 -2.91 0.69 8.12
CA LYS A 37 -3.04 -0.47 9.02
C LYS A 37 -4.41 -1.15 8.87
N ASP A 38 -5.48 -0.38 9.04
CA ASP A 38 -6.86 -0.89 9.00
C ASP A 38 -7.25 -1.39 7.61
N ALA A 39 -6.64 -0.85 6.54
CA ALA A 39 -6.85 -1.34 5.18
C ALA A 39 -6.19 -2.72 4.97
N LEU A 40 -5.02 -2.95 5.56
CA LEU A 40 -4.28 -4.20 5.48
C LEU A 40 -4.89 -5.34 6.29
N GLU A 41 -5.63 -5.05 7.36
CA GLU A 41 -6.35 -6.06 8.16
C GLU A 41 -7.34 -6.90 7.32
N GLY A 42 -7.84 -6.35 6.21
CA GLY A 42 -8.74 -7.05 5.30
C GLY A 42 -8.06 -8.00 4.30
N PHE A 43 -6.76 -8.27 4.45
CA PHE A 43 -5.97 -9.17 3.60
C PHE A 43 -5.39 -10.33 4.42
N THR A 44 -5.11 -11.45 3.76
CA THR A 44 -4.39 -12.59 4.37
C THR A 44 -2.94 -12.20 4.72
N ASP A 45 -2.29 -12.95 5.62
CA ASP A 45 -0.92 -12.64 6.02
C ASP A 45 0.04 -12.64 4.81
N LYS A 46 -0.11 -13.61 3.90
CA LYS A 46 0.68 -13.67 2.66
C LYS A 46 0.47 -12.45 1.75
N GLU A 47 -0.77 -12.00 1.60
CA GLU A 47 -1.08 -10.80 0.82
C GLU A 47 -0.52 -9.54 1.50
N ARG A 48 -0.59 -9.46 2.83
CA ARG A 48 0.00 -8.34 3.58
C ARG A 48 1.51 -8.29 3.41
N ASP A 49 2.21 -9.42 3.48
CA ASP A 49 3.65 -9.49 3.25
C ASP A 49 4.01 -9.03 1.83
N LEU A 50 3.26 -9.51 0.84
CA LEU A 50 3.42 -9.16 -0.56
C LEU A 50 3.20 -7.66 -0.81
N LEU A 51 2.08 -7.10 -0.31
CA LEU A 51 1.76 -5.68 -0.43
C LEU A 51 2.77 -4.81 0.30
N THR A 52 3.21 -5.23 1.49
CA THR A 52 4.22 -4.52 2.28
C THR A 52 5.54 -4.46 1.52
N ALA A 53 5.98 -5.56 0.90
CA ALA A 53 7.19 -5.58 0.08
C ALA A 53 7.12 -4.54 -1.07
N ILE A 54 6.00 -4.49 -1.79
CA ILE A 54 5.80 -3.55 -2.91
C ILE A 54 5.99 -2.09 -2.50
N TYR A 55 5.53 -1.70 -1.31
CA TYR A 55 5.63 -0.32 -0.82
C TYR A 55 6.89 -0.04 0.02
N ARG A 56 7.68 -1.07 0.35
CA ARG A 56 8.95 -0.92 1.07
C ARG A 56 10.02 -0.34 0.16
N ASP A 57 10.15 -0.92 -1.03
CA ASP A 57 11.26 -0.68 -1.95
C ASP A 57 11.30 0.77 -2.48
N GLY A 58 12.49 1.20 -2.89
CA GLY A 58 12.75 2.58 -3.35
C GLY A 58 12.23 2.88 -4.75
N ASP A 59 12.05 1.84 -5.58
CA ASP A 59 11.69 1.95 -7.00
C ASP A 59 10.22 2.33 -7.21
N THR A 60 9.77 2.35 -8.47
CA THR A 60 8.38 2.64 -8.77
C THR A 60 7.47 1.48 -8.34
N VAL A 61 6.21 1.77 -8.01
CA VAL A 61 5.23 0.72 -7.67
C VAL A 61 5.11 -0.31 -8.81
N ALA A 62 5.20 0.14 -10.07
CA ALA A 62 5.14 -0.75 -11.22
C ALA A 62 6.31 -1.74 -11.26
N ASP A 63 7.53 -1.27 -11.01
CA ASP A 63 8.73 -2.13 -10.95
C ASP A 63 8.63 -3.13 -9.80
N ASN A 64 8.19 -2.66 -8.63
CA ASN A 64 8.04 -3.52 -7.46
C ASN A 64 6.96 -4.58 -7.67
N VAL A 65 5.86 -4.24 -8.36
CA VAL A 65 4.83 -5.22 -8.77
C VAL A 65 5.41 -6.26 -9.72
N TYR A 66 6.19 -5.83 -10.72
CA TYR A 66 6.84 -6.74 -11.66
C TYR A 66 7.79 -7.71 -10.95
N GLN A 67 8.69 -7.20 -10.10
CA GLN A 67 9.64 -8.04 -9.36
C GLN A 67 8.93 -8.98 -8.38
N THR A 68 7.95 -8.47 -7.63
CA THR A 68 7.16 -9.27 -6.69
C THR A 68 6.44 -10.41 -7.40
N ALA A 69 5.82 -10.14 -8.55
CA ALA A 69 5.15 -11.15 -9.35
C ALA A 69 6.13 -12.22 -9.83
N LYS A 70 7.30 -11.80 -10.34
CA LYS A 70 8.35 -12.70 -10.81
C LYS A 70 8.90 -13.60 -9.70
N LEU A 71 9.22 -13.04 -8.53
CA LEU A 71 9.78 -13.76 -7.38
C LEU A 71 8.81 -14.80 -6.80
N ASN A 72 7.51 -14.50 -6.83
CA ASN A 72 6.48 -15.38 -6.26
C ASN A 72 5.83 -16.31 -7.30
N GLY A 73 6.28 -16.29 -8.56
CA GLY A 73 5.68 -17.09 -9.64
C GLY A 73 4.22 -16.71 -9.92
N MET A 74 3.84 -15.45 -9.68
CA MET A 74 2.48 -14.94 -9.82
C MET A 74 2.29 -14.15 -11.12
N LYS A 75 1.06 -14.10 -11.61
CA LYS A 75 0.69 -13.17 -12.70
C LYS A 75 0.69 -11.74 -12.16
N GLN A 76 1.31 -10.81 -12.88
CA GLN A 76 1.33 -9.38 -12.51
C GLN A 76 -0.07 -8.80 -12.31
N ASP A 77 -1.05 -9.22 -13.13
CA ASP A 77 -2.45 -8.79 -12.99
C ASP A 77 -3.06 -9.14 -11.64
N THR A 78 -2.68 -10.29 -11.07
CA THR A 78 -3.14 -10.70 -9.73
C THR A 78 -2.58 -9.77 -8.68
N VAL A 79 -1.30 -9.41 -8.79
CA VAL A 79 -0.65 -8.46 -7.88
C VAL A 79 -1.26 -7.06 -8.02
N TRP A 80 -1.50 -6.60 -9.25
CA TRP A 80 -2.17 -5.32 -9.51
C TRP A 80 -3.58 -5.26 -8.93
N LYS A 81 -4.34 -6.37 -8.94
CA LYS A 81 -5.67 -6.42 -8.28
C LYS A 81 -5.55 -6.17 -6.78
N LEU A 82 -4.58 -6.78 -6.11
CA LEU A 82 -4.34 -6.58 -4.68
C LEU A 82 -3.91 -5.13 -4.39
N VAL A 83 -2.99 -4.58 -5.19
CA VAL A 83 -2.54 -3.19 -5.07
C VAL A 83 -3.71 -2.21 -5.23
N ASN A 84 -4.52 -2.38 -6.29
CA ASN A 84 -5.69 -1.52 -6.53
C ASN A 84 -6.74 -1.63 -5.42
N GLU A 85 -6.94 -2.83 -4.88
CA GLU A 85 -7.85 -3.03 -3.75
C GLU A 85 -7.34 -2.33 -2.49
N LEU A 86 -6.05 -2.46 -2.18
CA LEU A 86 -5.43 -1.80 -1.05
C LEU A 86 -5.50 -0.28 -1.20
N GLU A 87 -5.11 0.26 -2.35
CA GLU A 87 -5.16 1.71 -2.59
C GLU A 87 -6.58 2.26 -2.42
N ARG A 88 -7.58 1.56 -2.96
CA ARG A 88 -9.00 1.93 -2.80
C ARG A 88 -9.47 1.84 -1.34
N LYS A 89 -9.04 0.82 -0.59
CA LYS A 89 -9.35 0.66 0.84
C LYS A 89 -8.77 1.80 1.68
N VAL A 90 -7.55 2.26 1.37
CA VAL A 90 -6.95 3.43 2.03
C VAL A 90 -7.67 4.72 1.63
N ALA A 91 -7.93 4.92 0.34
CA ALA A 91 -8.62 6.10 -0.17
C ALA A 91 -9.98 6.33 0.51
N LYS A 92 -10.80 5.29 0.63
CA LYS A 92 -12.09 5.35 1.34
C LYS A 92 -11.95 5.77 2.80
N ARG A 93 -10.98 5.19 3.53
CA ARG A 93 -10.72 5.52 4.94
C ARG A 93 -10.22 6.96 5.13
N ARG A 94 -9.64 7.56 4.08
CA ARG A 94 -9.19 8.95 4.07
C ARG A 94 -10.21 9.93 3.47
N GLY A 95 -11.39 9.47 3.06
CA GLY A 95 -12.42 10.31 2.46
C GLY A 95 -12.07 10.83 1.07
N LEU A 96 -11.25 10.09 0.32
CA LEU A 96 -10.83 10.41 -1.05
C LEU A 96 -11.68 9.68 -2.10
N LEU A 97 -12.71 8.94 -1.70
CA LEU A 97 -13.65 8.22 -2.56
C LEU A 97 -14.99 8.05 -1.84
#